data_AF-A0A7W0SUX3-F1
#
_entry.id   AF-A0A7W0SUX3-F1
#
_cell.length_a   1.000
_cell.length_b   1.000
_cell.length_c   1.000
_cell.angle_alpha   90.00
_cell.angle_beta   90.00
_cell.angle_gamma   90.00
#
_symmetry.space_group_name_H-M   'P 1'
#
loop_
_entity.id
_entity.type
_entity.pdbx_description
1 polymer ?
#
loop_
_entity_poly.entity_id
_entity_poly.type
_entity_poly.pdbx_seq_one_letter_code
_entity_poly.pdbx_strand_id
1 'polypeptide(L)'
;MRRKQIYLDETSERSLKRLAARTGQSEASHIREALRRYLGGVTAPDDDPLERLIGLVEDVDGPDDVARNHDHYLYGAPKDRT
;
A
#
# COMPACT_ATOMS: atom_id res chain seq x y z
N MET A 1 4.61 -22.07 -6.04
CA MET A 1 3.13 -21.91 -5.88
C MET A 1 2.61 -23.01 -4.96
N ARG A 2 1.53 -22.77 -4.20
CA ARG A 2 0.84 -23.80 -3.38
C ARG A 2 -0.51 -24.15 -4.01
N ARG A 3 -0.89 -25.43 -4.02
CA ARG A 3 -2.19 -25.89 -4.54
C ARG A 3 -3.29 -25.60 -3.53
N LYS A 4 -4.38 -24.96 -3.98
CA LYS A 4 -5.64 -24.84 -3.24
C LYS A 4 -6.78 -25.31 -4.13
N GLN A 5 -7.75 -26.00 -3.54
CA GLN A 5 -9.02 -26.35 -4.17
C GLN A 5 -10.11 -25.48 -3.55
N ILE A 6 -10.97 -24.91 -4.38
CA ILE A 6 -12.10 -24.07 -3.97
C ILE A 6 -13.34 -24.53 -4.73
N TYR A 7 -14.49 -24.43 -4.09
CA TYR A 7 -15.77 -24.64 -4.74
C TYR A 7 -16.26 -23.33 -5.33
N LEU A 8 -16.77 -23.37 -6.56
CA LEU A 8 -17.41 -22.25 -7.24
C LEU A 8 -18.87 -22.63 -7.52
N ASP A 9 -19.77 -21.68 -7.38
CA ASP A 9 -21.13 -21.86 -7.87
C ASP A 9 -21.17 -21.82 -9.41
N GLU A 10 -22.25 -22.34 -9.99
CA GLU A 10 -22.41 -22.45 -11.44
C GLU A 10 -22.38 -21.08 -12.16
N THR A 11 -22.79 -20.00 -11.48
CA THR A 11 -22.79 -18.66 -12.07
C THR A 11 -21.37 -18.10 -12.13
N SER A 12 -20.60 -18.26 -11.05
CA SER A 12 -19.20 -17.86 -10.98
C SER A 12 -18.34 -18.62 -11.98
N GLU A 13 -18.52 -19.93 -12.09
CA GLU A 13 -17.79 -20.79 -13.03
C GLU A 13 -18.05 -20.37 -14.49
N ARG A 14 -19.33 -20.20 -14.87
CA ARG A 14 -19.69 -19.75 -16.23
C ARG A 14 -19.18 -18.36 -16.54
N SER A 15 -19.15 -17.47 -15.56
CA SER A 15 -18.67 -16.10 -15.75
C SER A 15 -17.14 -16.05 -15.90
N LEU A 16 -16.43 -16.87 -15.11
CA LEU A 16 -14.98 -17.00 -15.20
C LEU A 16 -14.53 -17.59 -16.53
N LYS A 17 -15.22 -18.64 -17.02
CA LYS A 17 -15.00 -19.21 -18.37
C LYS A 17 -15.19 -18.18 -19.47
N ARG A 18 -16.29 -17.41 -19.41
CA ARG A 18 -16.57 -16.35 -20.39
C ARG A 18 -15.50 -15.26 -20.36
N LEU A 19 -15.03 -14.88 -19.17
CA LEU A 19 -13.96 -13.90 -19.02
C LEU A 19 -12.65 -14.41 -19.62
N ALA A 20 -12.26 -15.65 -19.33
CA ALA A 20 -11.06 -16.28 -19.88
C ALA A 20 -11.10 -16.33 -21.42
N ALA A 21 -12.24 -16.75 -22.00
CA ALA A 21 -12.43 -16.79 -23.44
C ALA A 21 -12.32 -15.40 -24.08
N ARG A 22 -12.86 -14.36 -23.44
CA ARG A 22 -12.83 -12.98 -23.95
C ARG A 22 -11.45 -12.33 -23.88
N THR A 23 -10.65 -12.64 -22.86
CA THR A 23 -9.34 -11.99 -22.66
C THR A 23 -8.16 -12.80 -23.19
N GLY A 24 -8.36 -14.07 -23.57
CA GLY A 24 -7.28 -14.97 -23.95
C GLY A 24 -6.36 -15.37 -22.78
N GLN A 25 -6.74 -15.05 -21.54
CA GLN A 25 -5.99 -15.41 -20.34
C GLN A 25 -6.63 -16.62 -19.65
N SER A 26 -5.82 -17.41 -18.94
CA SER A 26 -6.33 -18.54 -18.17
C SER A 26 -7.20 -18.09 -17.00
N GLU A 27 -8.19 -18.90 -16.64
CA GLU A 27 -9.02 -18.70 -15.44
C GLU A 27 -8.16 -18.53 -14.18
N ALA A 28 -7.10 -19.33 -14.05
CA ALA A 28 -6.16 -19.21 -12.94
C ALA A 28 -5.47 -17.83 -12.88
N SER A 29 -5.25 -17.18 -14.02
CA SER A 29 -4.69 -15.82 -14.05
C SER A 29 -5.68 -14.79 -13.50
N HIS A 30 -6.95 -14.90 -13.90
CA HIS A 30 -8.04 -14.06 -13.38
C HIS A 30 -8.24 -14.26 -11.88
N ILE A 31 -8.25 -15.51 -11.41
CA ILE A 31 -8.37 -15.83 -9.99
C ILE A 31 -7.21 -15.19 -9.20
N ARG A 32 -5.97 -15.31 -9.69
CA ARG A 32 -4.81 -14.71 -9.00
C ARG A 32 -4.90 -13.18 -8.96
N GLU A 33 -5.28 -12.55 -10.04
CA GLU A 33 -5.39 -11.08 -10.10
C GLU A 33 -6.54 -10.58 -9.20
N ALA A 34 -7.69 -11.25 -9.23
CA ALA A 34 -8.82 -10.95 -8.34
C ALA A 34 -8.42 -11.12 -6.87
N LEU A 35 -7.74 -12.21 -6.52
CA LEU A 35 -7.22 -12.43 -5.17
C LEU A 35 -6.21 -11.36 -4.76
N ARG A 36 -5.29 -10.95 -5.66
CA ARG A 36 -4.32 -9.89 -5.37
C ARG A 36 -5.03 -8.57 -5.09
N ARG A 37 -6.03 -8.19 -5.88
CA ARG A 37 -6.80 -6.95 -5.68
C ARG A 37 -7.63 -7.01 -4.40
N TYR A 38 -8.35 -8.10 -4.20
CA TYR A 38 -9.18 -8.29 -3.02
C TYR A 38 -8.34 -8.25 -1.74
N LEU A 39 -7.27 -9.04 -1.68
CA LEU A 39 -6.37 -9.05 -0.53
C LEU A 39 -5.58 -7.74 -0.41
N GLY A 40 -5.21 -7.09 -1.51
CA GLY A 40 -4.56 -5.77 -1.46
C GLY A 40 -5.47 -4.69 -0.85
N GLY A 41 -6.77 -4.74 -1.12
CA GLY A 41 -7.76 -3.85 -0.49
C GLY A 41 -8.09 -4.23 0.95
N VAL A 42 -8.04 -5.52 1.30
CA VAL A 42 -8.31 -6.02 2.66
C VAL A 42 -7.10 -5.92 3.59
N THR A 43 -5.89 -5.99 3.03
CA THR A 43 -4.61 -5.93 3.76
C THR A 43 -3.94 -4.57 3.59
N ALA A 44 -4.57 -3.59 2.93
CA ALA A 44 -4.22 -2.21 3.15
C ALA A 44 -4.46 -1.98 4.65
N PRO A 45 -3.41 -1.89 5.48
CA PRO A 45 -3.63 -1.62 6.87
C PRO A 45 -4.20 -0.20 6.93
N ASP A 46 -4.81 0.14 8.06
CA ASP A 46 -4.93 1.56 8.44
C ASP A 46 -3.55 2.22 8.64
N ASP A 47 -2.45 1.52 8.31
CA ASP A 47 -1.08 2.05 8.21
C ASP A 47 -1.04 3.06 7.07
N ASP A 48 -1.22 4.32 7.42
CA ASP A 48 -0.76 5.43 6.60
C ASP A 48 0.74 5.22 6.31
N PRO A 49 1.16 5.13 5.04
CA PRO A 49 2.58 5.07 4.69
C PRO A 49 3.42 6.20 5.32
N LEU A 50 2.80 7.31 5.73
CA LEU A 50 3.42 8.41 6.45
C LEU A 50 3.75 8.07 7.92
N GLU A 51 3.08 7.12 8.56
CA GLU A 51 3.43 6.69 9.93
C GLU A 51 4.83 6.08 9.99
N ARG A 52 5.27 5.44 8.89
CA ARG A 52 6.65 4.93 8.76
C ARG A 52 7.73 6.02 8.68
N LEU A 53 7.36 7.29 8.51
CA LEU A 53 8.32 8.41 8.59
C LEU A 53 8.58 8.85 10.03
N ILE A 54 7.69 8.52 10.98
CA ILE A 54 7.89 8.87 12.39
C ILE A 54 9.10 8.08 12.92
N GLY A 55 10.09 8.80 13.46
CA GLY A 55 11.31 8.19 14.00
C GLY A 55 12.35 7.77 12.95
N LEU A 56 12.21 8.18 11.68
CA LEU A 56 13.20 7.89 10.63
C LEU A 56 14.58 8.51 10.93
N VAL A 57 14.61 9.60 11.68
CA VAL A 57 15.83 10.25 12.16
C VAL A 57 15.95 9.99 13.65
N GLU A 58 16.96 9.21 14.04
CA GLU A 58 17.21 8.80 15.44
C GLU A 58 18.13 9.77 16.20
N ASP A 59 18.37 10.98 15.66
CA ASP A 59 19.27 11.95 16.27
C ASP A 59 18.59 12.67 17.45
N VAL A 60 18.78 12.11 18.64
CA VAL A 60 18.28 12.63 19.92
C VAL A 60 19.02 13.90 20.38
N ASP A 61 20.18 14.21 19.81
CA ASP A 61 20.97 15.40 20.14
C ASP A 61 20.66 16.59 19.19
N GLY A 62 19.78 16.36 18.21
CA GLY A 62 19.32 17.38 17.27
C GLY A 62 18.43 18.45 17.92
N PRO A 63 18.27 19.61 17.27
CA PRO A 63 17.38 20.66 17.78
C PRO A 63 15.92 20.19 17.82
N ASP A 64 15.19 20.59 18.85
CA ASP A 64 13.78 20.22 19.08
C ASP A 64 12.78 21.13 18.34
N ASP A 65 13.26 22.18 17.70
CA ASP A 65 12.48 23.22 17.03
C ASP A 65 12.60 23.19 15.49
N VAL A 66 13.12 22.11 14.90
CA VAL A 66 13.38 22.00 13.46
C VAL A 66 12.12 22.21 12.61
N ALA A 67 10.97 21.71 13.05
CA ALA A 67 9.71 21.90 12.33
C ALA A 67 9.29 23.38 12.27
N ARG A 68 9.54 24.13 13.36
CA ARG A 68 9.20 25.56 13.46
C ARG A 68 10.20 26.44 12.73
N ASN A 69 11.49 26.15 12.88
CA ASN A 69 12.59 26.99 12.40
C ASN A 69 13.31 26.37 11.20
N HIS A 70 12.61 25.65 10.32
CA HIS A 70 13.23 24.95 9.19
C HIS A 70 14.04 25.90 8.28
N ASP A 71 13.56 27.12 8.04
CA ASP A 71 14.30 28.13 7.24
C ASP A 71 15.61 28.58 7.89
N HIS A 72 15.67 28.60 9.22
CA HIS A 72 16.91 28.86 9.93
C HIS A 72 17.93 27.74 9.66
N TYR A 73 17.50 26.48 9.75
CA TYR A 73 18.39 25.33 9.57
C TYR A 73 18.76 25.08 8.11
N LEU A 74 17.86 25.36 7.17
CA LEU A 74 18.10 25.16 5.74
C LEU A 74 18.83 26.35 5.09
N TYR A 75 18.52 27.58 5.52
CA TYR A 75 18.91 28.80 4.81
C TYR A 75 19.54 29.88 5.70
N GLY A 76 19.67 29.65 7.01
CA GLY A 76 20.27 30.61 7.94
C GLY A 76 19.39 31.82 8.27
N ALA A 77 18.09 31.76 8.01
CA ALA A 77 17.15 32.82 8.39
C ALA A 77 17.14 33.05 9.92
N PRO A 78 16.79 34.26 10.40
CA PRO A 78 16.55 34.46 11.83
C PRO A 78 15.47 33.51 12.35
N LYS A 79 15.66 32.92 13.54
CA LYS A 79 14.61 32.12 14.20
C LYS A 79 13.43 32.99 14.60
N ASP A 80 12.23 32.40 14.55
CA ASP A 80 11.03 33.04 15.07
C ASP A 80 11.17 33.25 16.59
N ARG A 81 10.94 34.48 17.04
CA ARG A 81 10.91 34.83 18.46
C ARG A 81 9.49 34.61 18.97
N THR A 82 9.29 33.60 19.81
CA THR A 82 8.07 33.43 20.62
C THR A 82 8.43 33.56 22.09
#